data_AF-A0A2I4AT96-F1
#
_entry.id   AF-A0A2I4AT96-F1
#
_cell.length_a   1.000
_cell.length_b   1.000
_cell.length_c   1.000
_cell.angle_alpha   90.00
_cell.angle_beta   90.00
_cell.angle_gamma   90.00
#
_symmetry.space_group_name_H-M   'P 1'
#
loop_
_entity.id
_entity.type
_entity.pdbx_description
1 polymer ?
#
loop_
_entity_poly.entity_id
_entity_poly.type
_entity_poly.pdbx_seq_one_letter_code
_entity_poly.pdbx_strand_id
1 'polypeptide(L)'
;MAMKEKLTRHRPKCINETFEATSVDSTTVEEKLSRVEEEEDGPVVFFCGKCKLPVGDSLSWDGAEDGQNQIRLKRVTDNVLIAKENRLLEVDKKSQCLVVDLICQGCHSVLGMIYKSTPRSMDNKRFTFCLNVADIESYVLGSANQTLSAEVPKEQPVTLEYRGMVEQQLAEMKMLVMSMALRLEEIETGLQEESNNDGGH
;
A
#
# COMPACT_ATOMS: atom_id res chain seq x y z
N MET A 1 3.34 -18.46 -56.44
CA MET A 1 2.21 -19.02 -55.68
C MET A 1 2.38 -18.61 -54.23
N ALA A 2 1.40 -17.87 -53.71
CA ALA A 2 1.40 -17.27 -52.39
C ALA A 2 0.50 -18.09 -51.46
N MET A 3 0.93 -18.37 -50.23
CA MET A 3 0.04 -18.76 -49.13
C MET A 3 0.37 -17.89 -47.91
N LYS A 4 -0.52 -16.93 -47.67
CA LYS A 4 -0.64 -16.15 -46.43
C LYS A 4 -1.56 -16.93 -45.50
N GLU A 5 -1.06 -17.41 -44.38
CA GLU A 5 -1.92 -17.89 -43.30
C GLU A 5 -2.38 -16.69 -42.45
N LYS A 6 -3.69 -16.50 -42.40
CA LYS A 6 -4.36 -15.47 -41.61
C LYS A 6 -4.67 -16.06 -40.23
N LEU A 7 -4.00 -15.58 -39.18
CA LEU A 7 -4.39 -15.86 -37.80
C LEU A 7 -5.49 -14.85 -37.38
N THR A 8 -6.74 -15.29 -37.41
CA THR A 8 -7.91 -14.53 -36.95
C THR A 8 -7.90 -14.41 -35.43
N ARG A 9 -7.70 -13.19 -34.91
CA ARG A 9 -7.90 -12.86 -33.49
C ARG A 9 -9.38 -12.92 -33.14
N HIS A 10 -9.78 -13.90 -32.33
CA HIS A 10 -11.12 -13.98 -31.77
C HIS A 10 -11.20 -13.01 -30.57
N ARG A 11 -12.01 -11.97 -30.71
CA ARG A 11 -12.32 -10.98 -29.66
C ARG A 11 -13.44 -11.56 -28.78
N PRO A 12 -13.25 -11.77 -27.47
CA PRO A 12 -14.38 -12.13 -26.60
C PRO A 12 -15.26 -10.91 -26.38
N LYS A 13 -16.55 -11.08 -26.65
CA LYS A 13 -17.61 -10.08 -26.47
C LYS A 13 -17.99 -10.08 -24.99
N CYS A 14 -17.83 -8.96 -24.29
CA CYS A 14 -18.41 -8.76 -22.96
C CYS A 14 -19.93 -8.88 -23.07
N ILE A 15 -20.50 -9.81 -22.31
CA ILE A 15 -21.94 -9.91 -22.07
C ILE A 15 -22.09 -9.65 -20.57
N ASN A 16 -22.70 -8.53 -20.24
CA ASN A 16 -23.12 -8.21 -18.88
C ASN A 16 -24.44 -8.94 -18.65
N GLU A 17 -24.44 -9.96 -17.79
CA GLU A 17 -25.68 -10.53 -17.25
C GLU A 17 -25.67 -10.44 -15.73
N THR A 18 -26.74 -9.82 -15.25
CA THR A 18 -27.01 -9.39 -13.89
C THR A 18 -27.60 -10.55 -13.09
N PHE A 19 -27.05 -10.78 -11.89
CA PHE A 19 -27.62 -11.38 -10.68
C PHE A 19 -28.88 -12.27 -10.84
N GLU A 20 -28.69 -13.59 -10.70
CA GLU A 20 -29.72 -14.47 -10.15
C GLU A 20 -29.18 -15.19 -8.90
N ALA A 21 -29.91 -14.99 -7.79
CA ALA A 21 -29.66 -15.65 -6.52
C ALA A 21 -30.23 -17.06 -6.55
N THR A 22 -29.40 -18.06 -6.23
CA THR A 22 -29.87 -19.40 -5.90
C THR A 22 -29.29 -19.88 -4.57
N SER A 23 -30.21 -19.96 -3.61
CA SER A 23 -30.35 -20.92 -2.51
C SER A 23 -29.08 -21.48 -1.85
N VAL A 24 -28.82 -20.99 -0.63
CA VAL A 24 -27.96 -21.62 0.37
C VAL A 24 -28.53 -22.99 0.74
N ASP A 25 -27.70 -24.03 0.70
CA ASP A 25 -27.88 -25.19 1.58
C ASP A 25 -26.58 -25.45 2.34
N SER A 26 -26.72 -25.61 3.65
CA SER A 26 -25.62 -25.64 4.62
C SER A 26 -25.11 -27.07 4.82
N THR A 27 -23.91 -27.14 5.40
CA THR A 27 -23.28 -28.31 6.05
C THR A 27 -22.40 -29.18 5.14
N THR A 28 -21.08 -28.98 5.21
CA THR A 28 -20.16 -29.95 5.84
C THR A 28 -18.72 -29.41 5.90
N VAL A 29 -18.23 -29.33 7.13
CA VAL A 29 -16.84 -29.44 7.63
C VAL A 29 -15.70 -28.72 6.91
N GLU A 30 -15.07 -27.85 7.72
CA GLU A 30 -13.71 -27.35 7.56
C GLU A 30 -12.72 -28.47 7.24
N GLU A 31 -12.24 -28.45 6.01
CA GLU A 31 -10.90 -28.94 5.67
C GLU A 31 -10.34 -28.00 4.60
N LYS A 32 -9.91 -26.80 5.01
CA LYS A 32 -8.97 -26.01 4.20
C LYS A 32 -7.60 -26.66 4.31
N LEU A 33 -7.52 -27.86 3.75
CA LEU A 33 -6.30 -28.45 3.27
C LEU A 33 -5.69 -27.43 2.31
N SER A 34 -4.42 -27.10 2.53
CA SER A 34 -3.57 -26.35 1.64
C SER A 34 -3.57 -26.99 0.25
N ARG A 35 -4.57 -26.63 -0.57
CA ARG A 35 -4.47 -26.74 -2.02
C ARG A 35 -3.41 -25.73 -2.41
N VAL A 36 -2.19 -26.23 -2.63
CA VAL A 36 -1.25 -25.59 -3.54
C VAL A 36 -1.83 -25.81 -4.93
N GLU A 37 -2.95 -25.15 -5.21
CA GLU A 37 -3.19 -24.69 -6.56
C GLU A 37 -2.07 -23.68 -6.79
N GLU A 38 -1.33 -23.86 -7.89
CA GLU A 38 -0.55 -22.79 -8.47
C GLU A 38 -1.55 -21.70 -8.91
N GLU A 39 -2.16 -21.01 -7.95
CA GLU A 39 -2.81 -19.74 -8.20
C GLU A 39 -1.68 -18.84 -8.67
N GLU A 40 -1.66 -18.56 -9.98
CA GLU A 40 -0.79 -17.51 -10.50
C GLU A 40 -1.03 -16.26 -9.65
N ASP A 41 0.02 -15.81 -8.97
CA ASP A 41 -0.03 -14.59 -8.18
C ASP A 41 -0.63 -13.47 -9.04
N GLY A 42 -1.65 -12.80 -8.50
CA GLY A 42 -2.35 -11.73 -9.19
C GLY A 42 -1.39 -10.60 -9.62
N PRO A 43 -1.84 -9.68 -10.50
CA PRO A 43 -1.02 -8.55 -10.90
C PRO A 43 -0.52 -7.76 -9.69
N VAL A 44 0.71 -7.26 -9.78
CA VAL A 44 1.37 -6.53 -8.70
C VAL A 44 1.38 -5.05 -9.03
N VAL A 45 0.98 -4.21 -8.08
CA VAL A 45 1.10 -2.76 -8.16
C VAL A 45 2.30 -2.32 -7.34
N PHE A 46 3.14 -1.46 -7.92
CA PHE A 46 4.30 -0.88 -7.26
C PHE A 46 4.00 0.54 -6.80
N PHE A 47 4.43 0.88 -5.59
CA PHE A 47 4.24 2.17 -4.95
C PHE A 47 5.58 2.78 -4.56
N CYS A 48 5.65 4.11 -4.50
CA CYS A 48 6.76 4.79 -3.84
C CYS A 48 6.81 4.37 -2.36
N GLY A 49 7.97 3.89 -1.89
CA GLY A 49 8.11 3.42 -0.50
C GLY A 49 7.84 4.50 0.55
N LYS A 50 8.05 5.78 0.22
CA LYS A 50 7.85 6.91 1.14
C LYS A 50 6.41 7.43 1.21
N CYS A 51 5.81 7.74 0.06
CA CYS A 51 4.50 8.42 0.02
C CYS A 51 3.36 7.54 -0.51
N LYS A 52 3.63 6.27 -0.82
CA LYS A 52 2.68 5.28 -1.34
C LYS A 52 1.97 5.70 -2.63
N LEU A 53 2.52 6.65 -3.37
CA LEU A 53 2.01 7.01 -4.69
C LEU A 53 2.27 5.86 -5.68
N PRO A 54 1.30 5.40 -6.49
CA PRO A 54 1.50 4.30 -7.42
C PRO A 54 2.46 4.69 -8.55
N VAL A 55 3.49 3.88 -8.79
CA VAL A 55 4.57 4.17 -9.76
C VAL A 55 4.57 3.24 -10.97
N GLY A 56 3.91 2.08 -10.89
CA GLY A 56 3.81 1.14 -11.99
C GLY A 56 3.16 -0.18 -11.57
N ASP A 57 3.18 -1.14 -12.48
CA ASP A 57 2.60 -2.47 -12.26
C ASP A 57 3.34 -3.56 -13.05
N SER A 58 3.12 -4.83 -12.66
CA SER A 58 3.77 -5.99 -13.26
C SER A 58 3.32 -6.29 -14.69
N LEU A 59 2.24 -5.69 -15.21
CA LEU A 59 1.84 -5.87 -16.61
C LEU A 59 2.82 -5.21 -17.59
N SER A 60 3.66 -4.31 -17.07
CA SER A 60 4.74 -3.66 -17.79
C SER A 60 6.12 -4.30 -17.54
N TRP A 61 6.20 -5.44 -16.84
CA TRP A 61 7.46 -6.06 -16.46
C TRP A 61 8.41 -6.33 -17.64
N ASP A 62 9.69 -6.06 -17.42
CA ASP A 62 10.78 -6.28 -18.37
C ASP A 62 11.89 -7.19 -17.81
N GLY A 63 12.04 -7.26 -16.49
CA GLY A 63 12.98 -8.17 -15.82
C GLY A 63 13.43 -7.65 -14.46
N ALA A 64 14.26 -8.43 -13.77
CA ALA A 64 14.95 -8.02 -12.56
C ALA A 64 16.47 -7.94 -12.79
N GLU A 65 17.16 -7.26 -11.88
CA GLU A 65 18.61 -7.21 -11.80
C GLU A 65 19.04 -7.41 -10.34
N ASP A 66 19.36 -8.65 -9.99
CA ASP A 66 19.67 -9.03 -8.60
C ASP A 66 20.90 -8.29 -8.07
N GLY A 67 21.93 -8.10 -8.90
CA GLY A 67 23.19 -7.47 -8.50
C GLY A 67 23.05 -5.99 -8.11
N GLN A 68 22.03 -5.30 -8.62
CA GLN A 68 21.74 -3.89 -8.31
C GLN A 68 20.46 -3.72 -7.48
N ASN A 69 19.82 -4.84 -7.09
CA ASN A 69 18.54 -4.88 -6.41
C ASN A 69 17.48 -3.97 -7.07
N GLN A 70 17.31 -4.16 -8.39
CA GLN A 70 16.42 -3.35 -9.23
C GLN A 70 15.43 -4.22 -9.99
N ILE A 71 14.24 -3.69 -10.19
CA ILE A 71 13.28 -4.21 -11.16
C ILE A 71 13.23 -3.30 -12.38
N ARG A 72 12.89 -3.86 -13.55
CA ARG A 72 12.75 -3.11 -14.79
C ARG A 72 11.34 -3.21 -15.32
N LEU A 73 10.78 -2.06 -15.66
CA LEU A 73 9.49 -1.91 -16.29
C LEU A 73 9.64 -1.24 -17.65
N LYS A 74 8.78 -1.62 -18.61
CA LYS A 74 8.66 -0.99 -19.93
C LYS A 74 7.93 0.34 -19.86
N ARG A 75 7.06 0.51 -18.85
CA ARG A 75 6.24 1.70 -18.63
C ARG A 75 6.10 1.95 -17.12
N VAL A 76 5.90 3.22 -16.78
CA VAL A 76 5.57 3.69 -15.42
C VAL A 76 4.36 4.63 -15.53
N THR A 77 3.76 4.98 -14.41
CA THR A 77 2.69 5.98 -14.36
C THR A 77 3.25 7.41 -14.51
N ASP A 78 2.38 8.39 -14.74
CA ASP A 78 2.76 9.81 -14.78
C ASP A 78 3.26 10.34 -13.43
N ASN A 79 3.10 9.55 -12.36
CA ASN A 79 3.61 9.84 -11.02
C ASN A 79 5.14 9.68 -10.90
N VAL A 80 5.82 9.25 -11.97
CA VAL A 80 7.27 9.13 -12.04
C VAL A 80 7.83 10.14 -13.04
N LEU A 81 8.62 11.08 -12.54
CA LEU A 81 9.28 12.11 -13.32
C LEU A 81 10.68 11.64 -13.73
N ILE A 82 11.11 11.99 -14.94
CA ILE A 82 12.49 11.78 -15.40
C ILE A 82 13.27 13.06 -15.09
N ALA A 83 14.37 12.93 -14.35
CA ALA A 83 15.25 14.06 -14.04
C ALA A 83 15.80 14.72 -15.32
N LYS A 84 16.18 16.00 -15.24
CA LYS A 84 16.76 16.71 -16.39
C LYS A 84 18.25 16.43 -16.57
N GLU A 85 18.94 16.13 -15.47
CA GLU A 85 20.38 15.98 -15.43
C GLU A 85 20.78 14.52 -15.62
N ASN A 86 21.80 14.31 -16.45
CA ASN A 86 22.41 13.00 -16.63
C ASN A 86 23.58 12.84 -15.65
N ARG A 87 23.77 11.64 -15.11
CA ARG A 87 24.96 11.27 -14.33
C ARG A 87 25.65 10.04 -14.92
N LEU A 88 26.95 9.92 -14.64
CA LEU A 88 27.72 8.73 -14.99
C LEU A 88 27.52 7.67 -13.92
N LEU A 89 27.23 6.44 -14.35
CA LEU A 89 27.21 5.25 -13.52
C LEU A 89 28.38 4.36 -13.93
N GLU A 90 29.32 4.15 -13.02
CA GLU A 90 30.38 3.15 -13.21
C GLU A 90 29.83 1.78 -12.82
N VAL A 91 29.76 0.87 -13.79
CA VAL A 91 29.25 -0.50 -13.57
C VAL A 91 30.41 -1.43 -13.22
N ASP A 92 31.55 -1.26 -13.90
CA ASP A 92 32.81 -1.92 -13.60
C ASP A 92 33.99 -0.97 -13.96
N LYS A 93 35.23 -1.43 -13.76
CA LYS A 93 36.44 -0.63 -14.02
C LYS A 93 36.61 -0.19 -15.49
N LYS A 94 35.80 -0.70 -16.43
CA LYS A 94 35.92 -0.47 -17.88
C LYS A 94 34.61 0.00 -18.54
N SER A 95 33.49 -0.03 -17.82
CA SER A 95 32.15 0.17 -18.36
C SER A 95 31.46 1.29 -17.58
N GLN A 96 31.25 2.41 -18.28
CA GLN A 96 30.50 3.54 -17.78
C GLN A 96 29.20 3.68 -18.58
N CYS A 97 28.11 3.96 -17.88
CA CYS A 97 26.80 4.21 -18.44
C CYS A 97 26.38 5.65 -18.18
N LEU A 98 25.65 6.24 -19.11
CA LEU A 98 24.96 7.51 -18.87
C LEU A 98 23.55 7.20 -18.40
N VAL A 99 23.20 7.65 -17.20
CA VAL A 99 21.90 7.40 -16.59
C VAL A 99 21.20 8.69 -16.19
N VAL A 100 19.88 8.61 -16.01
CA VAL A 100 19.04 9.71 -15.54
C VAL A 100 18.15 9.19 -14.43
N ASP A 101 18.03 9.92 -13.34
CA ASP A 101 17.26 9.48 -12.19
C ASP A 101 15.74 9.56 -12.44
N LEU A 102 15.03 8.63 -11.82
CA LEU A 102 13.58 8.59 -11.73
C LEU A 102 13.15 9.19 -10.39
N ILE A 103 12.25 10.15 -10.42
CA ILE A 103 11.84 10.94 -9.25
C ILE A 103 10.35 10.73 -9.01
N CYS A 104 9.95 10.44 -7.78
CA CYS A 104 8.55 10.40 -7.40
C CYS A 104 7.92 11.80 -7.48
N GLN A 105 6.81 11.97 -8.20
CA GLN A 105 6.10 13.24 -8.29
C GLN A 105 5.53 13.70 -6.93
N GLY A 106 5.14 12.77 -6.06
CA GLY A 106 4.51 13.09 -4.78
C GLY A 106 5.49 13.64 -3.73
N CYS A 107 6.60 12.94 -3.51
CA CYS A 107 7.56 13.27 -2.44
C CYS A 107 8.96 13.65 -2.93
N HIS A 108 9.19 13.70 -4.25
CA HIS A 108 10.46 14.08 -4.88
C HIS A 108 11.65 13.18 -4.52
N SER A 109 11.43 12.01 -3.93
CA SER A 109 12.50 11.04 -3.72
C SER A 109 12.92 10.38 -5.02
N VAL A 110 14.22 10.04 -5.12
CA VAL A 110 14.71 9.17 -6.19
C VAL A 110 14.15 7.76 -5.98
N LEU A 111 13.62 7.16 -7.04
CA LEU A 111 13.06 5.80 -7.07
C LEU A 111 13.94 4.81 -7.83
N GLY A 112 14.88 5.31 -8.63
CA GLY A 112 15.65 4.51 -9.57
C GLY A 112 16.23 5.34 -10.69
N MET A 113 16.42 4.74 -11.87
CA MET A 113 17.07 5.39 -13.01
C MET A 113 16.69 4.78 -14.37
N ILE A 114 17.03 5.49 -15.46
CA ILE A 114 16.98 4.98 -16.83
C ILE A 114 18.38 5.05 -17.44
N TYR A 115 18.78 3.98 -18.12
CA TYR A 115 19.98 3.96 -18.96
C TYR A 115 19.74 4.69 -20.29
N LYS A 116 20.42 5.83 -20.49
CA LYS A 116 20.41 6.60 -21.75
C LYS A 116 21.44 6.10 -22.74
N SER A 117 22.63 5.77 -22.25
CA SER A 117 23.73 5.21 -23.05
C SER A 117 24.39 4.06 -22.29
N THR A 118 24.58 2.96 -22.99
CA THR A 118 25.07 1.68 -22.47
C THR A 118 26.18 1.14 -23.37
N PRO A 119 27.14 0.38 -22.82
CA PRO A 119 27.94 -0.54 -23.62
C PRO A 119 27.06 -1.60 -24.28
N ARG A 120 27.54 -2.19 -25.38
CA ARG A 120 26.81 -3.20 -26.16
C ARG A 120 26.34 -4.41 -25.32
N SER A 121 27.10 -4.79 -24.30
CA SER A 121 26.74 -5.87 -23.38
C SER A 121 25.53 -5.56 -22.50
N MET A 122 25.12 -4.29 -22.39
CA MET A 122 24.02 -3.82 -21.54
C MET A 122 22.89 -3.14 -22.34
N ASP A 123 22.91 -3.23 -23.67
CA ASP A 123 21.90 -2.58 -24.52
C ASP A 123 20.47 -3.08 -24.25
N ASN A 124 20.32 -4.30 -23.74
CA ASN A 124 19.03 -4.83 -23.30
C ASN A 124 18.41 -4.05 -22.12
N LYS A 125 19.20 -3.29 -21.36
CA LYS A 125 18.76 -2.45 -20.24
C LYS A 125 18.42 -1.02 -20.68
N ARG A 126 18.67 -0.68 -21.93
CA ARG A 126 18.50 0.68 -22.43
C ARG A 126 17.02 1.03 -22.56
N PHE A 127 16.67 2.26 -22.20
CA PHE A 127 15.31 2.79 -22.30
C PHE A 127 14.22 2.06 -21.50
N THR A 128 14.60 1.28 -20.49
CA THR A 128 13.67 0.72 -19.50
C THR A 128 13.76 1.46 -18.18
N PHE A 129 12.66 1.46 -17.43
CA PHE A 129 12.57 2.11 -16.13
C PHE A 129 13.10 1.16 -15.05
N CYS A 130 14.29 1.43 -14.53
CA CYS A 130 14.91 0.62 -13.49
C CYS A 130 14.56 1.20 -12.12
N LEU A 131 13.68 0.56 -11.37
CA LEU A 131 13.27 0.98 -10.03
C LEU A 131 14.09 0.22 -8.99
N ASN A 132 14.62 0.93 -8.00
CA ASN A 132 15.32 0.30 -6.88
C ASN A 132 14.30 -0.36 -5.96
N VAL A 133 14.48 -1.63 -5.65
CA VAL A 133 13.58 -2.39 -4.77
C VAL A 133 13.49 -1.75 -3.38
N ALA A 134 14.57 -1.15 -2.89
CA ALA A 134 14.59 -0.46 -1.59
C ALA A 134 13.75 0.82 -1.54
N ASP A 135 13.45 1.44 -2.68
CA ASP A 135 12.73 2.71 -2.77
C ASP A 135 11.25 2.53 -3.15
N ILE A 136 10.80 1.29 -3.35
CA ILE A 136 9.44 0.94 -3.75
C ILE A 136 8.83 -0.13 -2.83
N GLU A 137 7.50 -0.21 -2.83
CA GLU A 137 6.74 -1.29 -2.21
C GLU A 137 5.83 -1.96 -3.25
N SER A 138 5.43 -3.19 -2.99
CA SER A 138 4.55 -3.97 -3.88
C SER A 138 3.30 -4.44 -3.15
N TYR A 139 2.19 -4.49 -3.89
CA TYR A 139 0.95 -5.11 -3.45
C TYR A 139 0.42 -6.03 -4.55
N VAL A 140 0.15 -7.28 -4.20
CA VAL A 140 -0.46 -8.27 -5.09
C VAL A 140 -1.97 -8.07 -5.06
N LEU A 141 -2.60 -7.81 -6.20
CA LEU A 141 -4.05 -7.63 -6.25
C LEU A 141 -4.76 -8.94 -5.87
N GLY A 142 -5.72 -8.85 -4.95
CA GLY A 142 -6.46 -10.01 -4.45
C GLY A 142 -5.84 -10.71 -3.23
N SER A 143 -4.66 -10.28 -2.78
CA SER A 143 -3.95 -10.93 -1.65
C SER A 143 -4.46 -10.53 -0.26
N ALA A 144 -5.55 -9.77 -0.14
CA ALA A 144 -6.07 -9.31 1.16
C ALA A 144 -6.39 -10.45 2.16
N ASN A 145 -6.60 -11.67 1.65
CA ASN A 145 -6.85 -12.85 2.46
C ASN A 145 -5.58 -13.64 2.82
N GLN A 146 -4.42 -13.24 2.27
CA GLN A 146 -3.14 -13.89 2.49
C GLN A 146 -2.49 -13.28 3.74
N THR A 147 -2.80 -13.86 4.90
CA THR A 147 -2.11 -13.50 6.14
C THR A 147 -0.71 -14.11 6.13
N LEU A 148 0.32 -13.26 6.15
CA LEU A 148 1.66 -13.69 6.56
C LEU A 148 1.49 -14.41 7.91
N SER A 149 1.85 -15.69 7.98
CA SER A 149 1.85 -16.47 9.23
C SER A 149 2.97 -15.96 10.16
N ALA A 150 2.92 -14.70 10.54
CA ALA A 150 3.53 -14.22 11.76
C ALA A 150 2.41 -14.24 12.80
N GLU A 151 2.65 -14.88 13.94
CA GLU A 151 1.77 -14.79 15.12
C GLU A 151 1.75 -13.33 15.58
N VAL A 152 0.86 -12.53 14.98
CA VAL A 152 0.53 -11.19 15.47
C VAL A 152 -0.19 -11.41 16.79
N PRO A 153 0.25 -10.81 17.91
CA PRO A 153 -0.53 -10.80 19.14
C PRO A 153 -1.96 -10.38 18.79
N LYS A 154 -2.96 -11.03 19.39
CA LYS A 154 -4.39 -10.81 19.13
C LYS A 154 -4.88 -9.41 19.57
N GLU A 155 -4.13 -8.36 19.29
CA GLU A 155 -4.58 -7.00 19.42
C GLU A 155 -5.37 -6.67 18.18
N GLN A 156 -6.69 -6.63 18.35
CA GLN A 156 -7.63 -6.24 17.32
C GLN A 156 -7.21 -4.87 16.77
N PRO A 157 -7.01 -4.71 15.46
CA PRO A 157 -6.59 -3.44 14.90
C PRO A 157 -7.60 -2.36 15.26
N VAL A 158 -7.10 -1.22 15.71
CA VAL A 158 -7.92 -0.05 16.08
C VAL A 158 -8.67 0.41 14.83
N THR A 159 -9.97 0.11 14.75
CA THR A 159 -10.82 0.54 13.65
C THR A 159 -11.30 1.98 13.88
N LEU A 160 -11.68 2.66 12.80
CA LEU A 160 -12.23 4.02 12.88
C LEU A 160 -13.55 4.05 13.69
N GLU A 161 -14.33 2.98 13.60
CA GLU A 161 -15.53 2.77 14.42
C GLU A 161 -15.17 2.63 15.91
N TYR A 162 -14.15 1.84 16.23
CA TYR A 162 -13.67 1.68 17.61
C TYR A 162 -13.20 3.01 18.20
N ARG A 163 -12.47 3.81 17.42
CA ARG A 163 -12.08 5.16 17.84
C ARG A 163 -13.29 6.03 18.16
N GLY A 164 -14.32 6.04 17.30
CA GLY A 164 -15.53 6.82 17.53
C GLY A 164 -16.27 6.39 18.81
N MET A 165 -16.37 5.08 19.06
CA MET A 165 -16.97 4.55 20.29
C MET A 165 -16.21 4.97 21.54
N VAL A 166 -14.87 4.90 21.53
CA VAL A 166 -14.03 5.32 22.66
C VAL A 166 -14.17 6.83 22.90
N GLU A 167 -14.13 7.65 21.85
CA GLU A 167 -14.31 9.10 21.96
C GLU A 167 -15.67 9.46 22.59
N GLN A 168 -16.74 8.75 22.20
CA GLN A 168 -18.06 8.95 22.78
C GLN A 168 -18.12 8.54 24.27
N GLN A 169 -17.58 7.38 24.63
CA GLN A 169 -17.52 6.96 26.04
C GLN A 169 -16.71 7.94 26.90
N LEU A 170 -15.63 8.49 26.35
CA LEU A 170 -14.79 9.47 27.03
C LEU A 170 -15.52 10.81 27.24
N ALA A 171 -16.37 11.21 26.28
CA ALA A 171 -17.23 12.39 26.41
C ALA A 171 -18.34 12.20 27.47
N GLU A 172 -18.98 11.03 27.50
CA GLU A 172 -19.99 10.69 28.52
C GLU A 172 -19.37 10.66 29.92
N MET A 173 -18.19 10.04 30.06
CA MET A 173 -17.46 10.01 31.32
C MET A 173 -17.05 11.42 31.77
N LYS A 174 -16.61 12.28 30.84
CA LYS A 174 -16.28 13.68 31.14
C LYS A 174 -17.49 14.44 31.69
N MET A 175 -18.65 14.29 31.07
CA MET A 175 -19.89 14.94 31.53
C MET A 175 -20.27 14.49 32.95
N LEU A 176 -20.16 13.19 33.23
CA LEU A 176 -20.47 12.63 34.55
C LEU A 176 -19.50 13.16 35.62
N VAL A 177 -18.20 13.19 35.33
CA VAL A 177 -17.18 13.71 36.25
C VAL A 177 -17.37 15.20 36.52
N MET A 178 -17.68 16.00 35.49
CA MET A 178 -17.95 17.44 35.67
C MET A 178 -19.20 17.69 36.53
N SER A 179 -20.26 16.91 36.33
CA SER A 179 -21.47 16.98 37.18
C SER A 179 -21.17 16.65 38.64
N MET A 180 -20.37 15.60 38.89
CA MET A 180 -19.93 15.26 40.24
C MET A 180 -19.08 16.37 40.88
N ALA A 181 -18.18 16.97 40.11
CA ALA A 181 -17.34 18.07 40.61
C ALA A 181 -18.18 19.28 41.02
N LEU A 182 -19.17 19.67 40.22
CA LEU A 182 -20.10 20.77 40.56
C LEU A 182 -20.89 20.48 41.83
N ARG A 183 -21.43 19.27 41.97
CA ARG A 183 -22.17 18.88 43.17
C ARG A 183 -21.28 18.84 44.42
N LEU A 184 -19.99 18.48 44.28
CA LEU A 184 -19.05 18.52 45.39
C LEU A 184 -18.76 19.97 45.82
N GLU A 185 -18.60 20.88 44.87
CA GLU A 185 -18.38 22.31 45.14
C GLU A 185 -19.58 22.96 45.86
N GLU A 186 -20.82 22.60 45.47
CA GLU A 186 -22.04 23.02 46.18
C GLU A 186 -22.10 22.51 47.63
N ILE A 187 -21.63 21.29 47.88
CA ILE A 187 -21.60 20.71 49.23
C ILE A 187 -20.50 21.37 50.08
N GLU A 188 -19.32 21.60 49.49
CA GLU A 188 -18.18 22.24 50.17
C GLU A 188 -18.50 23.68 50.60
N THR A 189 -19.18 24.44 49.73
CA THR A 189 -19.62 25.81 50.04
C THR A 189 -20.68 25.85 51.14
N GLY A 190 -21.69 24.96 51.10
CA GLY A 190 -22.69 24.86 52.16
C GLY A 190 -22.10 24.53 53.55
N LEU A 191 -21.09 23.64 53.60
CA LEU A 191 -20.40 23.29 54.86
C LEU A 191 -19.53 24.44 55.41
N GLN A 192 -18.98 25.30 54.55
CA GLN A 192 -18.26 26.51 54.98
C GLN A 192 -19.18 27.58 55.55
N GLU A 193 -20.42 27.68 55.06
CA GLU A 193 -21.41 28.62 55.60
C GLU A 193 -21.91 28.17 56.98
N GLU A 194 -22.13 26.88 57.20
CA GLU A 194 -22.55 26.33 58.51
C GLU A 194 -21.46 26.47 59.59
N SER A 195 -20.18 26.27 59.23
CA SER A 195 -19.06 26.40 60.18
C SER A 195 -18.73 27.85 60.56
N ASN A 196 -19.04 28.84 59.73
CA ASN A 196 -18.89 30.25 60.07
C ASN A 196 -20.00 30.80 60.98
N ASN A 197 -21.15 30.12 61.05
CA ASN A 197 -22.31 30.56 61.85
C ASN A 197 -22.31 30.00 63.29
N ASP A 198 -21.54 28.95 63.59
CA ASP A 198 -21.47 28.32 64.92
C ASP A 198 -20.34 28.89 65.82
N GLY A 199 -19.55 29.84 65.30
CA GLY A 199 -18.46 30.51 66.04
C GLY A 199 -18.87 31.77 66.81
N GLY A 200 -20.17 32.11 66.86
CA GLY A 200 -20.69 33.33 67.45
C GLY A 200 -21.72 33.07 68.56
N HIS A 201 -21.29 32.53 69.70
CA HIS A 201 -22.00 32.62 70.98
C HIS A 201 -21.00 32.83 72.13
#